data_AF-A0A9Q9V4G0-F1
#
_entry.id   AF-A0A9Q9V4G0-F1
#
_cell.length_a   1.000
_cell.length_b   1.000
_cell.length_c   1.000
_cell.angle_alpha   90.00
_cell.angle_beta   90.00
_cell.angle_gamma   90.00
#
_symmetry.space_group_name_H-M   'P 1'
#
loop_
_entity.id
_entity.type
_entity.pdbx_description
1 polymer ?
#
loop_
_entity_poly.entity_id
_entity_poly.type
_entity_poly.pdbx_seq_one_letter_code
_entity_poly.pdbx_strand_id
1 'polypeptide(L)'
;MKGAMAALQLCLCILAVKVAFGKVCTSEQFTKTGECCSMCAAGTGLAKSCGQEDTKCQPCQDGVSFSDSENLSACRPCTRCPTGIPELARCTPTQDTHCDCGEHFFLLRDDNGTSGLCAFCSLCGDGSGVVRACGPLGNTVCERCKPGTYSKERSDRKPCVPCSSCSDDEVEIRPCQPDFDTVCMVKDLNILFRPTGSEYPRWPTLNEETENRSSPAPGSESPRLTPQDQGANNNNILVYVSVLAAVVLGLLLYVAYKCWKSCQQKQALVKARVGELNNAGEGEKLHSDSGVFLDSHCLQESQPSKGSKRDSKQDTRLFVNLPPHRKDEVEGLLTEGDNRSWRQLAAALGYEEDRVDVFGRGQDPIHTLLTDWAQQEGSTLGLLCSALARIERPDIISALTASSQGVSVV
;
A
#
# COMPACT_ATOMS: atom_id res chain seq x y z
N MET A 1 -19.00 -9.82 -52.29
CA MET A 1 -18.06 -8.84 -51.70
C MET A 1 -18.62 -7.41 -51.63
N LYS A 2 -19.41 -6.92 -52.61
CA LYS A 2 -19.96 -5.54 -52.58
C LYS A 2 -20.97 -5.25 -51.46
N GLY A 3 -21.80 -6.22 -51.07
CA GLY A 3 -22.80 -6.04 -50.00
C GLY A 3 -22.21 -5.96 -48.57
N ALA A 4 -21.10 -6.66 -48.32
CA ALA A 4 -20.43 -6.66 -47.01
C ALA A 4 -19.74 -5.30 -46.73
N MET A 5 -19.16 -4.68 -47.76
CA MET A 5 -18.53 -3.36 -47.65
C MET A 5 -19.56 -2.25 -47.41
N ALA A 6 -20.74 -2.35 -48.03
CA ALA A 6 -21.84 -1.40 -47.79
C ALA A 6 -22.42 -1.51 -46.37
N ALA A 7 -22.56 -2.73 -45.85
CA ALA A 7 -23.00 -2.97 -44.48
C ALA A 7 -21.98 -2.47 -43.44
N LEU A 8 -20.67 -2.66 -43.70
CA LEU A 8 -19.60 -2.17 -42.84
C LEU A 8 -19.56 -0.63 -42.80
N GLN A 9 -19.71 0.02 -43.96
CA GLN A 9 -19.78 1.48 -44.08
C GLN A 9 -21.02 2.05 -43.36
N LEU A 10 -22.20 1.43 -43.54
CA LEU A 10 -23.41 1.85 -42.82
C LEU A 10 -23.25 1.71 -41.30
N CYS A 11 -22.63 0.61 -40.85
CA CYS A 11 -22.36 0.36 -39.44
C CYS A 11 -21.35 1.37 -38.85
N LEU A 12 -20.29 1.69 -39.60
CA LEU A 12 -19.32 2.73 -39.26
C LEU A 12 -19.96 4.12 -39.19
N CYS A 13 -20.86 4.46 -40.13
CA CYS A 13 -21.62 5.71 -40.09
C CYS A 13 -22.57 5.77 -38.89
N ILE A 14 -23.27 4.68 -38.56
CA ILE A 14 -24.15 4.61 -37.38
C ILE A 14 -23.32 4.74 -36.08
N LEU A 15 -22.15 4.11 -36.02
CA LEU A 15 -21.22 4.25 -34.89
C LEU A 15 -20.66 5.68 -34.79
N ALA A 16 -20.29 6.29 -35.91
CA ALA A 16 -19.81 7.68 -35.94
C ALA A 16 -20.91 8.68 -35.52
N VAL A 17 -22.16 8.47 -35.93
CA VAL A 17 -23.31 9.29 -35.49
C VAL A 17 -23.60 9.11 -34.00
N LYS A 18 -23.44 7.88 -33.45
CA LYS A 18 -23.53 7.65 -32.01
C LYS A 18 -22.42 8.34 -31.21
N VAL A 19 -21.22 8.45 -31.78
CA VAL A 19 -20.07 9.14 -31.16
C VAL A 19 -20.23 10.68 -31.23
N ALA A 20 -20.87 11.22 -32.26
CA ALA A 20 -21.00 12.66 -32.46
C ALA A 20 -22.09 13.35 -31.59
N PHE A 21 -23.08 12.61 -31.08
CA PHE A 21 -24.23 13.19 -30.36
C PHE A 21 -24.18 13.09 -28.83
N GLY A 22 -23.17 12.45 -28.26
CA GLY A 22 -22.92 12.53 -26.83
C GLY A 22 -22.09 13.77 -26.51
N LYS A 23 -22.72 14.92 -26.22
CA LYS A 23 -22.03 15.95 -25.43
C LYS A 23 -21.60 15.26 -24.13
N VAL A 24 -20.30 15.09 -23.93
CA VAL A 24 -19.76 14.57 -22.67
C VAL A 24 -20.24 15.51 -21.57
N CYS A 25 -21.11 15.01 -20.71
CA CYS A 25 -21.69 15.77 -19.62
C CYS A 25 -20.78 15.60 -18.40
N THR A 26 -20.06 16.67 -18.02
CA THR A 26 -19.08 16.66 -16.93
C THR A 26 -19.71 16.30 -15.58
N SER A 27 -20.99 16.62 -15.39
CA SER A 27 -21.73 16.30 -14.16
C SER A 27 -22.25 14.86 -14.11
N GLU A 28 -22.18 14.11 -15.21
CA GLU A 28 -22.75 12.78 -15.39
C GLU A 28 -24.26 12.67 -15.06
N GLN A 29 -24.95 13.81 -14.90
CA GLN A 29 -26.37 13.90 -14.54
C GLN A 29 -27.15 14.67 -15.62
N PHE A 30 -28.41 14.27 -15.82
CA PHE A 30 -29.30 14.89 -16.80
C PHE A 30 -30.66 15.23 -16.17
N THR A 31 -31.23 16.34 -16.64
CA THR A 31 -32.62 16.70 -16.35
C THR A 31 -33.59 15.73 -17.04
N LYS A 32 -34.86 15.72 -16.60
CA LYS A 32 -35.94 14.98 -17.27
C LYS A 32 -36.18 15.43 -18.72
N THR A 33 -35.75 16.64 -19.08
CA THR A 33 -35.78 17.19 -20.44
C THR A 33 -34.59 16.75 -21.30
N GLY A 34 -33.61 16.03 -20.72
CA GLY A 34 -32.42 15.53 -21.41
C GLY A 34 -31.26 16.53 -21.48
N GLU A 35 -31.30 17.59 -20.68
CA GLU A 35 -30.24 18.60 -20.60
C GLU A 35 -29.20 18.19 -19.54
N CYS A 36 -27.92 18.50 -19.79
CA CYS A 36 -26.85 18.19 -18.83
C CYS A 36 -26.97 19.12 -17.62
N CYS A 37 -26.92 18.55 -16.41
CA CYS A 37 -27.05 19.31 -15.18
C CYS A 37 -25.83 20.21 -14.98
N SER A 38 -26.06 21.47 -14.59
CA SER A 38 -24.98 22.40 -14.23
C SER A 38 -24.32 21.99 -12.91
N MET A 39 -23.01 22.21 -12.79
CA MET A 39 -22.26 21.98 -11.55
C MET A 39 -22.19 23.28 -10.74
N CYS A 40 -22.02 23.16 -9.43
CA CYS A 40 -21.84 24.33 -8.57
C CYS A 40 -20.37 24.73 -8.56
N ALA A 41 -20.08 25.98 -8.95
CA ALA A 41 -18.73 26.52 -8.95
C ALA A 41 -18.16 26.64 -7.51
N ALA A 42 -16.84 26.74 -7.40
CA ALA A 42 -16.18 27.01 -6.13
C ALA A 42 -16.77 28.26 -5.45
N GLY A 43 -16.95 28.22 -4.13
CA GLY A 43 -17.70 29.25 -3.41
C GLY A 43 -19.20 28.99 -3.29
N THR A 44 -19.74 28.04 -4.06
CA THR A 44 -21.14 27.64 -4.03
C THR A 44 -21.28 26.13 -3.81
N GLY A 45 -22.39 25.72 -3.21
CA GLY A 45 -22.71 24.31 -2.96
C GLY A 45 -24.13 23.97 -3.37
N LEU A 46 -24.39 22.68 -3.54
CA LEU A 46 -25.69 22.15 -3.93
C LEU A 46 -26.78 22.49 -2.91
N ALA A 47 -27.82 23.20 -3.34
CA ALA A 47 -29.02 23.47 -2.56
C ALA A 47 -30.19 22.55 -2.96
N LYS A 48 -30.34 22.29 -4.27
CA LYS A 48 -31.34 21.36 -4.81
C LYS A 48 -30.71 20.54 -5.93
N SER A 49 -30.85 19.22 -5.82
CA SER A 49 -30.38 18.28 -6.84
C SER A 49 -31.10 18.47 -8.17
N CYS A 50 -30.36 18.19 -9.25
CA CYS A 50 -30.90 18.17 -10.59
C CYS A 50 -31.97 17.07 -10.73
N GLY A 51 -33.00 17.34 -11.53
CA GLY A 51 -34.05 16.36 -11.79
C GLY A 51 -35.09 16.88 -12.77
N GLN A 52 -36.18 17.47 -12.25
CA GLN A 52 -37.18 18.13 -13.12
C GLN A 52 -36.71 19.52 -13.58
N GLU A 53 -35.95 20.20 -12.72
CA GLU A 53 -35.28 21.46 -12.99
C GLU A 53 -33.76 21.21 -12.96
N ASP A 54 -32.98 22.15 -13.48
CA ASP A 54 -31.53 22.14 -13.36
C ASP A 54 -31.08 22.29 -11.89
N THR A 55 -29.82 21.97 -11.64
CA THR A 55 -29.15 22.11 -10.35
C THR A 55 -29.35 23.52 -9.79
N LYS A 56 -29.73 23.64 -8.51
CA LYS A 56 -29.73 24.93 -7.81
C LYS A 56 -28.58 24.97 -6.82
N CYS A 57 -27.72 25.97 -6.98
CA CYS A 57 -26.57 26.22 -6.11
C CYS A 57 -26.86 27.39 -5.18
N GLN A 58 -26.26 27.36 -3.99
CA GLN A 58 -26.30 28.46 -3.02
C GLN A 58 -24.89 28.87 -2.63
N PRO A 59 -24.64 30.16 -2.32
CA PRO A 59 -23.34 30.61 -1.84
C PRO A 59 -23.02 29.97 -0.48
N CYS A 60 -21.77 29.58 -0.29
CA CYS A 60 -21.29 29.14 1.01
C CYS A 60 -21.13 30.34 1.96
N GLN A 61 -21.36 30.11 3.25
CA GLN A 61 -21.32 31.16 4.25
C GLN A 61 -19.87 31.39 4.73
N ASP A 62 -19.41 32.63 4.61
CA ASP A 62 -18.05 33.03 5.01
C ASP A 62 -17.76 32.69 6.48
N GLY A 63 -16.59 32.09 6.73
CA GLY A 63 -16.18 31.60 8.05
C GLY A 63 -16.95 30.37 8.58
N VAL A 64 -17.94 29.84 7.85
CA VAL A 64 -18.79 28.71 8.31
C VAL A 64 -18.72 27.52 7.38
N SER A 65 -18.74 27.75 6.07
CA SER A 65 -18.69 26.68 5.08
C SER A 65 -17.95 27.10 3.80
N PHE A 66 -17.44 26.11 3.07
CA PHE A 66 -16.68 26.33 1.85
C PHE A 66 -16.99 25.28 0.78
N SER A 67 -16.61 25.59 -0.45
CA SER A 67 -16.58 24.68 -1.60
C SER A 67 -15.36 25.02 -2.46
N ASP A 68 -14.42 24.08 -2.54
CA ASP A 68 -13.07 24.24 -3.10
C ASP A 68 -12.97 23.95 -4.61
N SER A 69 -14.01 23.34 -5.18
CA SER A 69 -13.99 22.77 -6.51
C SER A 69 -15.38 22.82 -7.13
N GLU A 70 -15.42 22.81 -8.46
CA GLU A 70 -16.69 22.69 -9.18
C GLU A 70 -17.23 21.27 -9.02
N ASN A 71 -18.32 21.11 -8.27
CA ASN A 71 -18.91 19.81 -7.94
C ASN A 71 -20.41 19.91 -7.64
N LEU A 72 -21.06 18.76 -7.40
CA LEU A 72 -22.47 18.66 -6.98
C LEU A 72 -22.61 18.39 -5.48
N SER A 73 -21.60 18.72 -4.67
CA SER A 73 -21.66 18.57 -3.21
C SER A 73 -22.22 19.82 -2.56
N ALA A 74 -22.87 19.65 -1.40
CA ALA A 74 -23.26 20.79 -0.57
C ALA A 74 -22.01 21.47 0.03
N CYS A 75 -22.15 22.73 0.47
CA CYS A 75 -21.06 23.44 1.15
C CYS A 75 -20.59 22.62 2.36
N ARG A 76 -19.28 22.43 2.48
CA ARG A 76 -18.66 21.66 3.56
C ARG A 76 -18.41 22.59 4.75
N PRO A 77 -18.63 22.14 5.99
CA PRO A 77 -18.34 22.98 7.16
C PRO A 77 -16.84 23.25 7.23
N CYS A 78 -16.48 24.47 7.63
CA CYS A 78 -15.08 24.84 7.82
C CYS A 78 -14.47 24.06 8.98
N THR A 79 -13.24 23.65 8.75
CA THR A 79 -12.35 23.10 9.74
C THR A 79 -12.07 24.12 10.85
N ARG A 80 -12.01 23.67 12.11
CA ARG A 80 -11.47 24.47 13.24
C ARG A 80 -10.11 23.95 13.67
N CYS A 81 -9.22 24.86 14.02
CA CYS A 81 -7.91 24.50 14.56
C CYS A 81 -8.02 24.09 16.03
N PRO A 82 -7.35 23.00 16.47
CA PRO A 82 -7.34 22.60 17.87
C PRO A 82 -6.73 23.68 18.77
N THR A 83 -7.09 23.63 20.06
CA THR A 83 -6.59 24.58 21.06
C THR A 83 -5.06 24.60 21.08
N GLY A 84 -4.46 25.79 20.97
CA GLY A 84 -3.01 25.98 20.99
C GLY A 84 -2.33 25.92 19.60
N ILE A 85 -3.08 25.63 18.54
CA ILE A 85 -2.58 25.65 17.15
C ILE A 85 -3.15 26.90 16.44
N PRO A 86 -2.31 27.82 15.96
CA PRO A 86 -2.78 29.03 15.29
C PRO A 86 -3.34 28.75 13.89
N GLU A 87 -4.21 29.64 13.42
CA GLU A 87 -4.71 29.63 12.03
C GLU A 87 -3.66 30.27 11.11
N LEU A 88 -3.19 29.52 10.11
CA LEU A 88 -2.37 30.05 9.02
C LEU A 88 -3.23 30.86 8.05
N ALA A 89 -4.43 30.36 7.75
CA ALA A 89 -5.41 31.03 6.90
C ALA A 89 -6.83 30.75 7.41
N ARG A 90 -7.66 31.79 7.38
CA ARG A 90 -9.07 31.73 7.77
C ARG A 90 -9.90 31.06 6.68
N CYS A 91 -11.00 30.43 7.07
CA CYS A 91 -11.96 29.89 6.11
C CYS A 91 -12.59 30.99 5.26
N THR A 92 -12.72 30.74 3.97
CA THR A 92 -13.44 31.57 2.99
C THR A 92 -14.45 30.69 2.24
N PRO A 93 -15.41 31.24 1.48
CA PRO A 93 -16.36 30.41 0.73
C PRO A 93 -15.69 29.44 -0.25
N THR A 94 -14.47 29.73 -0.71
CA THR A 94 -13.71 28.93 -1.68
C THR A 94 -12.60 28.07 -1.06
N GLN A 95 -12.29 28.22 0.22
CA GLN A 95 -11.13 27.57 0.84
C GLN A 95 -11.37 27.28 2.32
N ASP A 96 -11.00 26.08 2.77
CA ASP A 96 -11.06 25.71 4.18
C ASP A 96 -10.07 26.49 5.05
N THR A 97 -10.29 26.45 6.37
CA THR A 97 -9.30 26.91 7.36
C THR A 97 -8.03 26.09 7.28
N HIS A 98 -6.88 26.76 7.22
CA HIS A 98 -5.56 26.11 7.29
C HIS A 98 -4.94 26.34 8.67
N CYS A 99 -4.58 25.26 9.35
CA CYS A 99 -3.92 25.33 10.66
C CYS A 99 -2.40 25.31 10.49
N ASP A 100 -1.70 26.06 11.34
CA ASP A 100 -0.25 26.14 11.32
C ASP A 100 0.37 25.19 12.35
N CYS A 101 0.97 24.10 11.87
CA CYS A 101 1.75 23.17 12.69
C CYS A 101 3.27 23.45 12.64
N GLY A 102 3.71 24.46 11.89
CA GLY A 102 5.11 24.71 11.61
C GLY A 102 5.72 23.80 10.54
N GLU A 103 7.00 24.00 10.25
CA GLU A 103 7.72 23.23 9.24
C GLU A 103 7.90 21.77 9.66
N HIS A 104 7.75 20.83 8.71
CA HIS A 104 7.91 19.39 8.93
C HIS A 104 6.88 18.74 9.87
N PHE A 105 5.77 19.44 10.14
CA PHE A 105 4.61 18.88 10.81
C PHE A 105 3.34 19.07 9.99
N PHE A 106 2.38 18.16 10.18
CA PHE A 106 1.02 18.28 9.66
C PHE A 106 0.01 18.05 10.77
N LEU A 107 -1.22 18.53 10.55
CA LEU A 107 -2.31 18.29 11.47
C LEU A 107 -2.85 16.87 11.31
N LEU A 108 -2.58 16.00 12.28
CA LEU A 108 -3.19 14.69 12.39
C LEU A 108 -4.50 14.80 13.18
N ARG A 109 -5.56 14.17 12.70
CA ARG A 109 -6.88 14.13 13.35
C ARG A 109 -7.30 12.70 13.62
N ASP A 110 -8.03 12.50 14.71
CA ASP A 110 -8.69 11.23 14.99
C ASP A 110 -9.85 11.00 14.02
N ASP A 111 -10.28 9.75 13.85
CA ASP A 111 -11.36 9.35 12.93
C ASP A 111 -12.69 10.09 13.17
N ASN A 112 -12.91 10.58 14.40
CA ASN A 112 -14.10 11.34 14.78
C ASN A 112 -13.95 12.87 14.56
N GLY A 113 -12.77 13.35 14.14
CA GLY A 113 -12.49 14.75 13.83
C GLY A 113 -12.51 15.73 15.02
N THR A 114 -12.69 15.23 16.25
CA THR A 114 -12.87 16.06 17.45
C THR A 114 -11.55 16.51 18.09
N SER A 115 -10.49 15.75 17.87
CA SER A 115 -9.15 16.02 18.42
C SER A 115 -8.14 15.97 17.29
N GLY A 116 -7.15 16.84 17.35
CA GLY A 116 -6.03 16.84 16.42
C GLY A 116 -4.76 17.38 17.05
N LEU A 117 -3.64 16.84 16.61
CA LEU A 117 -2.30 17.16 17.08
C LEU A 117 -1.34 17.33 15.91
N CYS A 118 -0.31 18.14 16.08
CA CYS A 118 0.73 18.28 15.07
C CYS A 118 1.66 17.07 15.12
N ALA A 119 1.67 16.29 14.04
CA ALA A 119 2.49 15.10 13.88
C ALA A 119 3.59 15.36 12.85
N PHE A 120 4.74 14.69 13.02
CA PHE A 120 5.84 14.79 12.06
C PHE A 120 5.46 14.26 10.69
N CYS A 121 5.90 14.95 9.65
CA CYS A 121 5.71 14.53 8.27
C CYS A 121 6.39 13.20 7.97
N SER A 122 5.71 12.35 7.22
CA SER A 122 6.31 11.14 6.66
C SER A 122 7.33 11.49 5.60
N LEU A 123 8.47 10.78 5.60
CA LEU A 123 9.52 10.98 4.61
C LEU A 123 9.36 9.94 3.50
N CYS A 124 9.42 10.39 2.25
CA CYS A 124 9.49 9.49 1.10
C CYS A 124 10.89 8.87 1.06
N GLY A 125 10.96 7.54 1.11
CA GLY A 125 12.22 6.80 1.06
C GLY A 125 12.68 6.52 -0.36
N ASP A 126 13.79 5.81 -0.46
CA ASP A 126 14.44 5.42 -1.72
C ASP A 126 13.44 4.77 -2.69
N GLY A 127 13.55 5.10 -3.97
CA GLY A 127 12.59 4.62 -4.96
C GLY A 127 11.30 5.42 -5.04
N SER A 128 11.06 6.35 -4.11
CA SER A 128 9.83 7.14 -4.04
C SER A 128 10.12 8.63 -3.86
N GLY A 129 9.28 9.46 -4.47
CA GLY A 129 9.38 10.90 -4.41
C GLY A 129 8.10 11.54 -3.92
N VAL A 130 8.22 12.78 -3.46
CA VAL A 130 7.10 13.58 -2.95
C VAL A 130 6.24 14.06 -4.11
N VAL A 131 4.94 13.74 -4.06
CA VAL A 131 3.92 14.25 -5.00
C VAL A 131 3.14 15.40 -4.39
N ARG A 132 2.86 15.29 -3.08
CA ARG A 132 2.29 16.37 -2.29
C ARG A 132 3.18 16.58 -1.07
N ALA A 133 3.79 17.75 -1.00
CA ALA A 133 4.60 18.14 0.13
C ALA A 133 3.74 18.17 1.41
N CYS A 134 4.40 17.92 2.53
CA CYS A 134 3.78 18.06 3.82
C CYS A 134 3.42 19.51 4.11
N GLY A 135 2.30 19.74 4.81
CA GLY A 135 1.91 21.07 5.25
C GLY A 135 0.46 21.15 5.73
N PRO A 136 -0.21 22.31 5.55
CA PRO A 136 -1.56 22.52 6.05
C PRO A 136 -2.62 21.59 5.45
N LEU A 137 -2.37 21.13 4.21
CA LEU A 137 -3.22 20.18 3.49
C LEU A 137 -3.04 18.73 3.97
N GLY A 138 -2.13 18.47 4.91
CA GLY A 138 -1.90 17.18 5.54
C GLY A 138 -0.51 16.60 5.27
N ASN A 139 -0.34 15.34 5.64
CA ASN A 139 0.93 14.61 5.56
C ASN A 139 1.49 14.55 4.14
N THR A 140 2.79 14.31 4.01
CA THR A 140 3.49 14.01 2.76
C THR A 140 2.81 12.84 2.04
N VAL A 141 2.64 12.98 0.72
CA VAL A 141 2.20 11.87 -0.15
C VAL A 141 3.37 11.46 -1.04
N CYS A 142 3.74 10.20 -0.92
CA CYS A 142 4.83 9.59 -1.68
C CYS A 142 4.28 8.73 -2.81
N GLU A 143 4.93 8.81 -3.97
CA GLU A 143 4.67 7.92 -5.11
C GLU A 143 5.99 7.30 -5.55
N ARG A 144 5.94 6.06 -6.04
CA ARG A 144 7.10 5.39 -6.61
C ARG A 144 7.55 6.13 -7.88
N CYS A 145 8.86 6.28 -8.04
CA CYS A 145 9.39 6.95 -9.22
C CYS A 145 9.04 6.21 -10.51
N LYS A 146 8.60 6.97 -11.51
CA LYS A 146 8.22 6.48 -12.83
C LYS A 146 9.48 6.15 -13.63
N PRO A 147 9.40 5.29 -14.67
CA PRO A 147 10.55 4.99 -15.52
C PRO A 147 11.23 6.26 -16.04
N GLY A 148 12.55 6.32 -15.96
CA GLY A 148 13.35 7.51 -16.30
C GLY A 148 13.51 8.53 -15.16
N THR A 149 13.00 8.25 -13.97
CA THR A 149 13.20 9.06 -12.76
C THR A 149 13.64 8.21 -11.59
N TYR A 150 14.36 8.82 -10.64
CA TYR A 150 14.83 8.17 -9.43
C TYR A 150 14.76 9.08 -8.21
N SER A 151 14.84 8.50 -7.02
CA SER A 151 14.97 9.20 -5.74
C SER A 151 15.82 8.35 -4.79
N LYS A 152 16.94 8.90 -4.32
CA LYS A 152 17.86 8.24 -3.37
C LYS A 152 17.80 8.87 -1.97
N GLU A 153 17.16 10.03 -1.84
CA GLU A 153 17.17 10.80 -0.61
C GLU A 153 15.84 10.64 0.13
N ARG A 154 15.93 10.38 1.43
CA ARG A 154 14.76 10.31 2.29
C ARG A 154 14.27 11.73 2.65
N SER A 155 13.17 12.18 2.05
CA SER A 155 12.69 13.57 2.17
C SER A 155 11.17 13.71 2.17
N ASP A 156 10.64 14.73 2.84
CA ASP A 156 9.23 15.17 2.80
C ASP A 156 8.95 16.26 1.75
N ARG A 157 9.99 16.75 1.05
CA ARG A 157 9.87 17.82 0.06
C ARG A 157 10.39 17.47 -1.34
N LYS A 158 11.31 16.51 -1.47
CA LYS A 158 11.96 16.22 -2.77
C LYS A 158 11.14 15.27 -3.65
N PRO A 159 10.74 15.69 -4.86
CA PRO A 159 10.11 14.80 -5.85
C PRO A 159 11.15 13.86 -6.49
N CYS A 160 10.67 12.89 -7.28
CA CYS A 160 11.55 12.09 -8.13
C CYS A 160 12.26 12.99 -9.15
N VAL A 161 13.56 12.78 -9.30
CA VAL A 161 14.40 13.53 -10.24
C VAL A 161 14.64 12.72 -11.51
N PRO A 162 14.79 13.37 -12.68
CA PRO A 162 15.10 12.67 -13.92
C PRO A 162 16.45 11.97 -13.82
N CYS A 163 16.54 10.78 -14.39
CA CYS A 163 17.81 10.07 -14.52
C CYS A 163 18.73 10.75 -15.54
N SER A 164 20.02 10.67 -15.28
CA SER A 164 21.07 11.09 -16.20
C SER A 164 21.07 10.21 -17.45
N SER A 165 21.39 10.83 -18.59
CA SER A 165 21.60 10.14 -19.87
C SER A 165 23.08 10.12 -20.21
N CYS A 166 23.61 8.96 -20.60
CA CYS A 166 25.00 8.84 -21.03
C CYS A 166 25.24 9.56 -22.35
N SER A 167 26.39 10.22 -22.47
CA SER A 167 26.81 10.90 -23.71
C SER A 167 27.32 9.90 -24.75
N ASP A 168 27.52 10.34 -25.99
CA ASP A 168 27.98 9.46 -27.08
C ASP A 168 29.37 8.83 -26.82
N ASP A 169 30.20 9.46 -25.98
CA ASP A 169 31.52 8.95 -25.58
C ASP A 169 31.48 8.05 -24.34
N GLU A 170 30.29 7.75 -23.82
CA GLU A 170 30.07 6.96 -22.62
C GLU A 170 29.28 5.69 -22.91
N VAL A 171 29.46 4.68 -22.07
CA VAL A 171 28.69 3.44 -22.05
C VAL A 171 27.89 3.41 -20.77
N GLU A 172 26.61 3.09 -20.89
CA GLU A 172 25.75 2.81 -19.75
C GLU A 172 26.18 1.47 -19.11
N ILE A 173 26.72 1.55 -17.90
CA ILE A 173 27.10 0.38 -17.09
C ILE A 173 25.89 -0.14 -16.33
N ARG A 174 24.98 0.75 -15.93
CA ARG A 174 23.78 0.39 -15.20
C ARG A 174 22.62 1.30 -15.61
N PRO A 175 21.45 0.72 -15.92
CA PRO A 175 20.27 1.50 -16.25
C PRO A 175 19.73 2.25 -15.05
N CYS A 176 19.03 3.34 -15.33
CA CYS A 176 18.18 4.05 -14.39
C CYS A 176 17.23 3.08 -13.67
N GLN A 177 17.17 3.15 -12.34
CA GLN A 177 16.17 2.48 -11.51
C GLN A 177 15.48 3.51 -10.60
N PRO A 178 14.32 3.19 -10.00
CA PRO A 178 13.63 4.15 -9.13
C PRO A 178 14.48 4.66 -7.97
N ASP A 179 15.43 3.86 -7.47
CA ASP A 179 16.25 4.12 -6.30
C ASP A 179 17.68 4.62 -6.63
N PHE A 180 18.10 4.55 -7.88
CA PHE A 180 19.42 5.05 -8.30
C PHE A 180 19.48 5.51 -9.74
N ASP A 181 20.36 6.48 -9.97
CA ASP A 181 20.61 7.03 -11.29
C ASP A 181 21.31 6.03 -12.23
N THR A 182 21.19 6.31 -13.53
CA THR A 182 22.00 5.72 -14.59
C THR A 182 23.48 5.92 -14.28
N VAL A 183 24.28 4.87 -14.47
CA VAL A 183 25.73 4.94 -14.29
C VAL A 183 26.41 4.87 -15.65
N CYS A 184 27.11 5.93 -16.01
CA CYS A 184 27.83 6.07 -17.27
C CYS A 184 29.34 5.92 -17.04
N MET A 185 30.02 5.33 -18.02
CA MET A 185 31.48 5.17 -18.01
C MET A 185 32.04 5.57 -19.36
N VAL A 186 33.06 6.41 -19.38
CA VAL A 186 33.74 6.81 -20.62
C VAL A 186 34.29 5.59 -21.37
N LYS A 187 34.09 5.57 -22.69
CA LYS A 187 34.55 4.50 -23.60
C LYS A 187 36.07 4.35 -23.57
N ASP A 188 36.77 5.45 -23.34
CA ASP A 188 38.23 5.50 -23.30
C ASP A 188 38.77 5.27 -21.89
N LEU A 189 38.54 4.08 -21.34
CA LEU A 189 39.62 3.46 -20.59
C LEU A 189 40.67 3.04 -21.64
N ASN A 190 41.84 3.66 -21.60
CA ASN A 190 43.03 3.32 -22.41
C ASN A 190 43.54 1.88 -22.15
N ILE A 191 42.70 0.87 -22.32
CA ILE A 191 43.06 -0.57 -22.25
C ILE A 191 43.60 -1.02 -23.63
N LEU A 192 43.55 -0.18 -24.67
CA LEU A 192 44.11 -0.48 -25.99
C LEU A 192 45.03 0.59 -26.59
N PHE A 193 45.58 1.52 -25.81
CA PHE A 193 46.83 2.15 -26.24
C PHE A 193 47.99 1.19 -25.97
N ARG A 194 48.17 0.25 -26.90
CA ARG A 194 49.47 -0.39 -27.09
C ARG A 194 50.42 0.75 -27.51
N PRO A 195 51.39 1.18 -26.69
CA PRO A 195 52.31 2.21 -27.13
C PRO A 195 53.14 1.58 -28.25
N THR A 196 52.88 1.98 -29.48
CA THR A 196 53.84 1.83 -30.57
C THR A 196 55.08 2.62 -30.19
N GLY A 197 56.10 1.92 -29.70
CA GLY A 197 57.45 2.46 -29.52
C GLY A 197 57.85 2.73 -28.07
N SER A 198 58.32 1.71 -27.36
CA SER A 198 59.53 1.86 -26.55
C SER A 198 60.25 0.51 -26.45
N GLU A 199 61.51 0.57 -26.81
CA GLU A 199 62.48 -0.50 -26.93
C GLU A 199 63.10 -0.77 -25.56
N TYR A 200 62.80 -1.90 -24.89
CA TYR A 200 63.47 -2.37 -23.67
C TYR A 200 63.36 -3.91 -23.52
N PRO A 201 64.28 -4.59 -22.77
CA PRO A 201 65.00 -5.75 -23.26
C PRO A 201 64.39 -7.13 -22.97
N ARG A 202 64.81 -8.09 -23.82
CA ARG A 202 64.70 -9.55 -23.74
C ARG A 202 64.65 -10.11 -22.31
N TRP A 203 63.62 -10.92 -22.04
CA TRP A 203 63.66 -12.00 -21.05
C TRP A 203 63.65 -13.35 -21.78
N PRO A 204 64.28 -14.40 -21.22
CA PRO A 204 64.64 -15.60 -21.98
C PRO A 204 63.44 -16.54 -22.18
N THR A 205 63.33 -17.03 -23.40
CA THR A 205 62.45 -18.10 -23.86
C THR A 205 62.81 -19.42 -23.17
N LEU A 206 61.84 -20.07 -22.52
CA LEU A 206 61.85 -21.53 -22.31
C LEU A 206 61.16 -22.16 -23.53
N ASN A 207 61.83 -23.13 -24.12
CA ASN A 207 61.56 -23.73 -25.42
C ASN A 207 60.76 -25.04 -25.35
N GLU A 208 59.90 -25.18 -26.38
CA GLU A 208 59.45 -26.39 -27.09
C GLU A 208 58.66 -27.45 -26.29
N GLU A 209 57.53 -27.98 -26.78
CA GLU A 209 57.42 -28.81 -27.99
C GLU A 209 55.96 -28.95 -28.49
N THR A 210 55.79 -28.79 -29.83
CA THR A 210 55.05 -29.62 -30.82
C THR A 210 53.55 -29.99 -30.59
N GLU A 211 52.58 -30.05 -31.53
CA GLU A 211 52.43 -30.25 -32.99
C GLU A 211 51.11 -29.57 -33.45
N ASN A 212 51.07 -28.74 -34.50
CA ASN A 212 50.74 -29.04 -35.91
C ASN A 212 49.31 -29.57 -36.23
N ARG A 213 48.41 -28.71 -36.76
CA ARG A 213 47.64 -28.98 -38.00
C ARG A 213 46.89 -27.76 -38.57
N SER A 214 47.43 -27.28 -39.70
CA SER A 214 46.78 -26.87 -40.97
C SER A 214 45.46 -26.08 -41.04
N SER A 215 45.58 -24.93 -41.73
CA SER A 215 44.64 -23.91 -42.28
C SER A 215 43.52 -24.45 -43.22
N PRO A 216 42.69 -23.64 -43.93
CA PRO A 216 42.60 -22.16 -44.02
C PRO A 216 41.17 -21.55 -44.03
N ALA A 217 41.10 -20.22 -43.89
CA ALA A 217 39.96 -19.41 -44.32
C ALA A 217 40.02 -19.10 -45.83
N PRO A 218 38.86 -18.89 -46.47
CA PRO A 218 38.64 -17.69 -47.29
C PRO A 218 37.26 -17.09 -46.94
N GLY A 219 37.07 -15.78 -46.92
CA GLY A 219 37.05 -14.91 -48.09
C GLY A 219 35.67 -14.23 -48.15
N SER A 220 35.69 -12.90 -48.17
CA SER A 220 34.54 -11.99 -48.27
C SER A 220 33.66 -12.30 -49.49
N GLU A 221 32.33 -12.26 -49.33
CA GLU A 221 31.37 -11.82 -50.36
C GLU A 221 29.95 -11.66 -49.77
N SER A 222 29.41 -10.44 -49.85
CA SER A 222 27.96 -10.19 -49.75
C SER A 222 27.34 -10.41 -51.13
N PRO A 223 26.12 -10.99 -51.25
CA PRO A 223 25.01 -10.11 -51.64
C PRO A 223 23.59 -10.54 -51.19
N ARG A 224 22.75 -9.50 -51.08
CA ARG A 224 21.31 -9.42 -51.43
C ARG A 224 20.24 -10.10 -50.54
N LEU A 225 19.35 -9.21 -50.10
CA LEU A 225 17.99 -9.43 -49.62
C LEU A 225 17.11 -10.17 -50.64
N THR A 226 16.38 -11.17 -50.17
CA THR A 226 15.05 -11.57 -50.68
C THR A 226 14.14 -11.92 -49.50
N PRO A 227 12.92 -11.34 -49.40
CA PRO A 227 11.92 -11.71 -48.41
C PRO A 227 10.93 -12.72 -49.00
N GLN A 228 10.97 -13.99 -48.57
CA GLN A 228 9.84 -14.90 -48.74
C GLN A 228 9.94 -16.10 -47.77
N ASP A 229 9.27 -16.01 -46.62
CA ASP A 229 8.30 -17.05 -46.23
C ASP A 229 7.32 -16.50 -45.16
N GLN A 230 6.10 -16.20 -45.59
CA GLN A 230 4.93 -15.98 -44.74
C GLN A 230 4.07 -17.24 -44.88
N GLY A 231 3.82 -17.97 -43.79
CA GLY A 231 2.84 -19.05 -43.88
C GLY A 231 2.57 -19.96 -42.69
N ALA A 232 3.33 -19.93 -41.58
CA ALA A 232 3.14 -20.93 -40.51
C ALA A 232 2.79 -20.38 -39.11
N ASN A 233 3.06 -19.10 -38.80
CA ASN A 233 2.95 -18.61 -37.41
C ASN A 233 1.67 -17.81 -37.10
N ASN A 234 0.90 -17.40 -38.11
CA ASN A 234 -0.36 -16.67 -37.89
C ASN A 234 -1.53 -17.56 -37.48
N ASN A 235 -1.44 -18.87 -37.78
CA ASN A 235 -2.50 -19.83 -37.44
C ASN A 235 -2.42 -20.24 -35.97
N ASN A 236 -1.23 -20.31 -35.37
CA ASN A 236 -1.11 -20.58 -33.93
C ASN A 236 -1.72 -19.43 -33.12
N ILE A 237 -1.43 -18.17 -33.50
CA ILE A 237 -1.97 -17.00 -32.79
C ILE A 237 -3.51 -16.95 -32.93
N LEU A 238 -4.06 -17.18 -34.13
CA LEU A 238 -5.51 -17.23 -34.31
C LEU A 238 -6.17 -18.36 -33.50
N VAL A 239 -5.52 -19.53 -33.44
CA VAL A 239 -6.00 -20.67 -32.65
C VAL A 239 -5.99 -20.33 -31.16
N TYR A 240 -4.90 -19.77 -30.62
CA TYR A 240 -4.84 -19.34 -29.22
C TYR A 240 -5.89 -18.29 -28.87
N VAL A 241 -6.08 -17.28 -29.74
CA VAL A 241 -7.10 -16.24 -29.54
C VAL A 241 -8.52 -16.82 -29.58
N SER A 242 -8.78 -17.77 -30.49
CA SER A 242 -10.08 -18.45 -30.57
C SER A 242 -10.38 -19.32 -29.34
N VAL A 243 -9.36 -20.02 -28.81
CA VAL A 243 -9.49 -20.83 -27.59
C VAL A 243 -9.68 -19.95 -26.36
N LEU A 244 -8.91 -18.87 -26.23
CA LEU A 244 -9.07 -17.88 -25.16
C LEU A 244 -10.47 -17.26 -25.17
N ALA A 245 -10.97 -16.87 -26.34
CA ALA A 245 -12.31 -16.33 -26.49
C ALA A 245 -13.40 -17.33 -26.06
N ALA A 246 -13.24 -18.62 -26.41
CA ALA A 246 -14.18 -19.67 -26.00
C ALA A 246 -14.17 -19.91 -24.49
N VAL A 247 -13.00 -19.89 -23.84
CA VAL A 247 -12.87 -20.02 -22.38
C VAL A 247 -13.52 -18.84 -21.66
N VAL A 248 -13.28 -17.61 -22.14
CA VAL A 248 -13.89 -16.40 -21.56
C VAL A 248 -15.40 -16.43 -21.72
N LEU A 249 -15.93 -16.78 -22.89
CA LEU A 249 -17.37 -16.95 -23.11
C LEU A 249 -17.97 -18.03 -22.20
N GLY A 250 -17.28 -19.15 -22.02
CA GLY A 250 -17.68 -20.22 -21.10
C GLY A 250 -17.76 -19.76 -19.64
N LEU A 251 -16.76 -18.99 -19.18
CA LEU A 251 -16.75 -18.43 -17.83
C LEU A 251 -17.85 -17.38 -17.62
N LEU A 252 -18.12 -16.53 -18.60
CA LEU A 252 -19.20 -15.56 -18.54
C LEU A 252 -20.58 -16.25 -18.47
N LEU A 253 -20.80 -17.30 -19.28
CA LEU A 253 -22.02 -18.11 -19.23
C LEU A 253 -22.14 -18.87 -17.90
N TYR A 254 -21.03 -19.38 -17.36
CA TYR A 254 -21.01 -20.04 -16.06
C TYR A 254 -21.37 -19.08 -14.92
N VAL A 255 -20.77 -17.88 -14.90
CA VAL A 255 -21.10 -16.83 -13.92
C VAL A 255 -22.56 -16.40 -14.07
N ALA A 256 -23.04 -16.16 -15.29
CA ALA A 256 -24.44 -15.82 -15.53
C ALA A 256 -25.39 -16.93 -15.05
N TYR A 257 -25.07 -18.20 -15.31
CA TYR A 257 -25.83 -19.34 -14.82
C TYR A 257 -25.82 -19.43 -13.28
N LYS A 258 -24.67 -19.19 -12.64
CA LYS A 258 -24.53 -19.20 -11.17
C LYS A 258 -25.26 -18.03 -10.52
N CYS A 259 -25.18 -16.83 -11.11
CA CYS A 259 -25.95 -15.65 -10.72
C CYS A 259 -27.44 -15.90 -10.91
N TRP A 260 -27.85 -16.47 -12.04
CA TRP A 260 -29.25 -16.85 -12.29
C TRP A 260 -29.75 -17.84 -11.22
N LYS A 261 -29.00 -18.90 -10.96
CA LYS A 261 -29.37 -19.92 -9.95
C LYS A 261 -29.39 -19.33 -8.53
N SER A 262 -28.46 -18.43 -8.21
CA SER A 262 -28.44 -17.72 -6.93
C SER A 262 -29.60 -16.73 -6.79
N CYS A 263 -29.94 -15.98 -7.85
CA CYS A 263 -31.12 -15.13 -7.90
C CYS A 263 -32.41 -15.95 -7.77
N GLN A 264 -32.47 -17.13 -8.39
CA GLN A 264 -33.61 -18.04 -8.26
C GLN A 264 -33.77 -18.55 -6.81
N GLN A 265 -32.66 -18.87 -6.13
CA GLN A 265 -32.68 -19.23 -4.70
C GLN A 265 -33.13 -18.06 -3.81
N LYS A 266 -32.70 -16.83 -4.11
CA LYS A 266 -33.11 -15.63 -3.35
C LYS A 266 -34.58 -15.27 -3.57
N GLN A 267 -35.13 -15.51 -4.76
CA GLN A 267 -36.56 -15.29 -5.04
C GLN A 267 -37.48 -16.23 -4.24
N ALA A 268 -37.05 -17.48 -3.96
CA ALA A 268 -37.81 -18.38 -3.09
C ALA A 268 -37.90 -17.87 -1.64
N LEU A 269 -36.84 -17.24 -1.14
CA LEU A 269 -36.75 -16.67 0.22
C LEU A 269 -37.58 -15.38 0.37
N VAL A 270 -37.61 -14.53 -0.66
CA VAL A 270 -38.46 -13.32 -0.69
C VAL A 270 -39.94 -13.69 -0.77
N LYS A 271 -40.30 -14.74 -1.52
CA LYS A 271 -41.69 -15.19 -1.64
C LYS A 271 -42.23 -15.77 -0.31
N ALA A 272 -41.37 -16.32 0.55
CA ALA A 272 -41.74 -16.75 1.91
C ALA A 272 -41.98 -15.56 2.86
N ARG A 273 -41.17 -14.48 2.77
CA ARG A 273 -41.35 -13.28 3.59
C ARG A 273 -42.57 -12.42 3.21
N VAL A 274 -42.97 -12.40 1.94
CA VAL A 274 -44.18 -11.70 1.49
C VAL A 274 -45.45 -12.46 1.89
N GLY A 275 -45.37 -13.78 2.10
CA GLY A 275 -46.47 -14.58 2.64
C GLY A 275 -46.80 -14.30 4.10
N GLU A 276 -45.81 -13.95 4.93
CA GLU A 276 -46.03 -13.63 6.35
C GLU A 276 -46.66 -12.25 6.58
N LEU A 277 -46.37 -11.26 5.74
CA LEU A 277 -46.98 -9.92 5.84
C LEU A 277 -48.46 -9.89 5.41
N ASN A 278 -48.90 -10.84 4.58
CA ASN A 278 -50.31 -10.95 4.18
C ASN A 278 -51.16 -11.79 5.15
N ASN A 279 -50.54 -12.43 6.16
CA ASN A 279 -51.26 -13.28 7.13
C ASN A 279 -51.25 -12.72 8.57
N ALA A 280 -50.75 -11.49 8.77
CA ALA A 280 -50.69 -10.79 10.05
C ALA A 280 -51.77 -9.69 10.15
N GLY A 281 -52.97 -9.98 9.67
CA GLY A 281 -54.08 -9.03 9.61
C GLY A 281 -55.38 -9.60 10.13
N GLU A 282 -55.39 -10.23 11.31
CA GLU A 282 -56.59 -10.39 12.15
C GLU A 282 -56.21 -11.04 13.50
N GLY A 283 -56.55 -10.39 14.63
CA GLY A 283 -56.53 -11.04 15.96
C GLY A 283 -56.01 -10.18 17.12
N GLU A 284 -56.90 -9.37 17.69
CA GLU A 284 -56.75 -8.71 18.99
C GLU A 284 -56.73 -9.70 20.20
N LYS A 285 -56.19 -9.20 21.32
CA LYS A 285 -56.50 -9.48 22.75
C LYS A 285 -55.73 -10.55 23.56
N LEU A 286 -55.05 -9.98 24.57
CA LEU A 286 -55.00 -10.32 26.00
C LEU A 286 -53.97 -11.31 26.56
N HIS A 287 -53.51 -10.87 27.75
CA HIS A 287 -52.98 -11.58 28.92
C HIS A 287 -51.48 -11.90 29.00
N SER A 288 -50.84 -11.10 29.87
CA SER A 288 -49.69 -11.45 30.71
C SER A 288 -50.02 -12.64 31.63
N ASP A 289 -49.15 -13.65 31.74
CA ASP A 289 -48.50 -14.04 33.01
C ASP A 289 -47.56 -15.27 32.88
N SER A 290 -46.42 -15.16 33.59
CA SER A 290 -45.55 -16.13 34.31
C SER A 290 -45.33 -17.62 33.91
N GLY A 291 -44.04 -18.03 34.00
CA GLY A 291 -43.56 -19.41 34.21
C GLY A 291 -42.09 -19.64 33.77
N VAL A 292 -41.05 -19.47 34.62
CA VAL A 292 -40.40 -20.52 35.48
C VAL A 292 -39.60 -21.55 34.66
N PHE A 293 -38.33 -21.95 34.87
CA PHE A 293 -37.22 -21.72 35.83
C PHE A 293 -35.95 -22.36 35.19
N LEU A 294 -34.74 -21.84 35.45
CA LEU A 294 -33.62 -22.58 36.08
C LEU A 294 -32.37 -21.71 36.23
N ASP A 295 -32.11 -21.44 37.51
CA ASP A 295 -30.94 -20.82 38.14
C ASP A 295 -29.60 -21.52 37.85
N SER A 296 -28.50 -20.75 37.85
CA SER A 296 -27.58 -20.72 39.01
C SER A 296 -26.37 -19.81 38.78
N HIS A 297 -26.38 -18.65 39.47
CA HIS A 297 -25.38 -18.09 40.40
C HIS A 297 -23.87 -18.34 40.17
N CYS A 298 -22.92 -17.40 40.35
CA CYS A 298 -22.77 -16.25 41.26
C CYS A 298 -21.85 -15.17 40.61
N LEU A 299 -22.10 -13.86 40.71
CA LEU A 299 -21.76 -12.91 41.81
C LEU A 299 -20.28 -12.92 42.25
N GLN A 300 -19.62 -11.85 42.69
CA GLN A 300 -19.69 -10.38 42.54
C GLN A 300 -18.45 -9.88 43.32
N GLU A 301 -17.63 -9.04 42.69
CA GLU A 301 -16.97 -7.83 43.23
C GLU A 301 -16.20 -7.83 44.57
N SER A 302 -14.94 -7.37 44.55
CA SER A 302 -14.39 -6.49 45.61
C SER A 302 -13.08 -5.80 45.18
N GLN A 303 -13.00 -4.50 45.45
CA GLN A 303 -11.85 -3.59 45.35
C GLN A 303 -10.81 -3.80 46.49
N PRO A 304 -9.61 -3.16 46.43
CA PRO A 304 -8.36 -3.71 46.95
C PRO A 304 -7.98 -3.26 48.37
N SER A 305 -7.12 -4.04 49.03
CA SER A 305 -6.45 -3.68 50.28
C SER A 305 -4.95 -4.00 50.27
N LYS A 306 -4.17 -3.11 50.90
CA LYS A 306 -2.71 -3.10 51.06
C LYS A 306 -2.17 -4.34 51.78
N GLY A 307 -1.00 -4.83 51.37
CA GLY A 307 -0.13 -5.62 52.26
C GLY A 307 0.83 -6.60 51.57
N SER A 308 2.12 -6.27 51.61
CA SER A 308 3.31 -7.05 51.23
C SER A 308 3.27 -8.57 51.56
N LYS A 309 3.60 -9.41 50.57
CA LYS A 309 4.80 -10.27 50.54
C LYS A 309 4.87 -11.10 49.24
N ARG A 310 6.08 -11.19 48.71
CA ARG A 310 6.50 -12.03 47.57
C ARG A 310 6.06 -13.48 47.81
N ASP A 311 5.43 -14.08 46.81
CA ASP A 311 5.78 -15.42 46.35
C ASP A 311 5.36 -15.60 44.88
N SER A 312 6.28 -16.20 44.14
CA SER A 312 6.32 -16.36 42.69
C SER A 312 5.11 -17.13 42.13
N LYS A 313 4.08 -16.41 41.69
CA LYS A 313 3.01 -16.94 40.82
C LYS A 313 3.30 -16.47 39.39
N GLN A 314 3.46 -17.44 38.48
CA GLN A 314 3.72 -17.24 37.05
C GLN A 314 2.82 -16.12 36.48
N ASP A 315 3.46 -15.10 35.91
CA ASP A 315 2.76 -14.02 35.23
C ASP A 315 2.19 -14.56 33.91
N THR A 316 0.88 -14.82 33.89
CA THR A 316 0.13 -15.34 32.74
C THR A 316 -0.10 -14.28 31.65
N ARG A 317 0.46 -13.08 31.80
CA ARG A 317 0.38 -12.02 30.78
C ARG A 317 1.07 -12.47 29.50
N LEU A 318 0.35 -12.36 28.38
CA LEU A 318 0.91 -12.64 27.05
C LEU A 318 1.89 -11.53 26.65
N PHE A 319 3.04 -11.91 26.10
CA PHE A 319 4.08 -10.98 25.65
C PHE A 319 3.58 -9.99 24.58
N VAL A 320 2.57 -10.38 23.79
CA VAL A 320 1.92 -9.50 22.80
C VAL A 320 1.33 -8.23 23.43
N ASN A 321 0.86 -8.31 24.69
CA ASN A 321 0.22 -7.20 25.41
C ASN A 321 1.20 -6.27 26.13
N LEU A 322 2.52 -6.47 25.95
CA LEU A 322 3.52 -5.60 26.54
C LEU A 322 3.61 -4.27 25.76
N PRO A 323 3.72 -3.11 26.44
CA PRO A 323 3.90 -1.82 25.81
C PRO A 323 5.12 -1.79 24.87
N PRO A 324 5.08 -1.06 23.74
CA PRO A 324 6.14 -1.05 22.72
C PRO A 324 7.50 -0.61 23.30
N HIS A 325 7.51 0.42 24.15
CA HIS A 325 8.74 0.90 24.80
C HIS A 325 9.50 -0.18 25.60
N ARG A 326 8.81 -1.20 26.12
CA ARG A 326 9.45 -2.31 26.84
C ARG A 326 9.91 -3.42 25.91
N LYS A 327 9.26 -3.60 24.77
CA LYS A 327 9.71 -4.53 23.74
C LYS A 327 11.02 -4.01 23.14
N ASP A 328 11.08 -2.71 22.87
CA ASP A 328 12.28 -2.02 22.39
C ASP A 328 13.45 -2.09 23.39
N GLU A 329 13.18 -1.95 24.69
CA GLU A 329 14.18 -2.09 25.76
C GLU A 329 14.75 -3.52 25.83
N VAL A 330 13.90 -4.54 25.71
CA VAL A 330 14.33 -5.95 25.69
C VAL A 330 15.13 -6.28 24.44
N GLU A 331 14.72 -5.75 23.29
CA GLU A 331 15.44 -5.88 22.03
C GLU A 331 16.81 -5.20 22.09
N GLY A 332 16.88 -4.00 22.68
CA GLY A 332 18.14 -3.30 22.93
C GLY A 332 19.08 -4.09 23.83
N LEU A 333 18.59 -4.61 24.97
CA LEU A 333 19.41 -5.38 25.90
C LEU A 333 19.89 -6.72 25.34
N LEU A 334 19.10 -7.36 24.48
CA LEU A 334 19.50 -8.57 23.75
C LEU A 334 20.56 -8.27 22.68
N THR A 335 20.50 -7.07 22.08
CA THR A 335 21.46 -6.59 21.07
C THR A 335 22.79 -6.16 21.69
N GLU A 336 22.77 -5.59 22.89
CA GLU A 336 23.97 -5.23 23.66
C GLU A 336 24.70 -6.46 24.24
N GLY A 337 24.01 -7.60 24.36
CA GLY A 337 24.63 -8.87 24.69
C GLY A 337 25.42 -9.46 23.50
N ASP A 338 26.44 -10.28 23.78
CA ASP A 338 27.15 -11.06 22.76
C ASP A 338 26.16 -11.67 21.76
N ASN A 339 26.48 -11.66 20.46
CA ASN A 339 25.62 -12.09 19.35
C ASN A 339 25.10 -13.55 19.42
N ARG A 340 25.44 -14.28 20.50
CA ARG A 340 24.97 -15.61 20.87
C ARG A 340 23.81 -15.57 21.90
N SER A 341 23.51 -14.43 22.51
CA SER A 341 22.49 -14.22 23.55
C SER A 341 21.10 -14.58 23.03
N TRP A 342 20.72 -14.04 21.87
CA TRP A 342 19.41 -14.28 21.26
C TRP A 342 19.28 -15.69 20.67
N ARG A 343 20.39 -16.30 20.21
CA ARG A 343 20.42 -17.70 19.76
C ARG A 343 20.22 -18.67 20.92
N GLN A 344 20.83 -18.39 22.06
CA GLN A 344 20.63 -19.16 23.30
C GLN A 344 19.21 -18.99 23.83
N LEU A 345 18.64 -17.78 23.72
CA LEU A 345 17.23 -17.54 24.03
C LEU A 345 16.31 -18.34 23.11
N ALA A 346 16.58 -18.34 21.80
CA ALA A 346 15.82 -19.12 20.82
C ALA A 346 15.79 -20.61 21.17
N ALA A 347 16.95 -21.18 21.51
CA ALA A 347 17.08 -22.56 21.94
C ALA A 347 16.33 -22.82 23.26
N ALA A 348 16.38 -21.88 24.22
CA ALA A 348 15.65 -21.99 25.48
C ALA A 348 14.12 -21.86 25.32
N LEU A 349 13.66 -21.17 24.27
CA LEU A 349 12.26 -21.05 23.86
C LEU A 349 11.79 -22.24 22.99
N GLY A 350 12.67 -23.18 22.65
CA GLY A 350 12.34 -24.42 21.94
C GLY A 350 12.41 -24.33 20.41
N TYR A 351 13.08 -23.31 19.85
CA TYR A 351 13.32 -23.25 18.41
C TYR A 351 14.43 -24.21 17.97
N GLU A 352 14.20 -24.90 16.86
CA GLU A 352 15.21 -25.73 16.20
C GLU A 352 16.30 -24.87 15.55
N GLU A 353 17.55 -25.35 15.55
CA GLU A 353 18.74 -24.62 15.09
C GLU A 353 18.59 -24.13 13.64
N ASP A 354 17.98 -24.94 12.77
CA ASP A 354 17.68 -24.58 11.37
C ASP A 354 16.78 -23.35 11.24
N ARG A 355 15.80 -23.18 12.13
CA ARG A 355 14.87 -22.03 12.14
C ARG A 355 15.55 -20.79 12.72
N VAL A 356 16.45 -20.97 13.70
CA VAL A 356 17.26 -19.89 14.26
C VAL A 356 18.24 -19.32 13.23
N ASP A 357 18.81 -20.17 12.38
CA ASP A 357 19.70 -19.75 11.30
C ASP A 357 18.98 -18.99 10.18
N VAL A 358 17.69 -19.25 9.96
CA VAL A 358 16.85 -18.43 9.06
C VAL A 358 16.67 -17.02 9.62
N PHE A 359 16.40 -16.87 10.92
CA PHE A 359 16.30 -15.55 11.56
C PHE A 359 17.64 -14.80 11.51
N GLY A 360 18.75 -15.51 11.70
CA GLY A 360 20.11 -14.93 11.65
C GLY A 360 20.54 -14.37 10.29
N ARG A 361 19.82 -14.69 9.19
CA ARG A 361 20.06 -14.14 7.85
C ARG A 361 19.26 -12.86 7.57
N GLY A 362 18.31 -12.50 8.44
CA GLY A 362 17.52 -11.29 8.34
C GLY A 362 18.27 -10.04 8.84
N GLN A 363 17.71 -8.85 8.55
CA GLN A 363 18.28 -7.57 9.00
C GLN A 363 18.20 -7.40 10.53
N ASP A 364 17.12 -7.87 11.16
CA ASP A 364 16.89 -7.80 12.61
C ASP A 364 16.48 -9.17 13.20
N PRO A 365 17.45 -10.05 13.53
CA PRO A 365 17.16 -11.41 13.99
C PRO A 365 16.40 -11.45 15.32
N ILE A 366 16.65 -10.47 16.20
CA ILE A 366 16.09 -10.41 17.55
C ILE A 366 14.61 -10.01 17.52
N HIS A 367 14.29 -8.90 16.84
CA HIS A 367 12.92 -8.44 16.65
C HIS A 367 12.08 -9.49 15.91
N THR A 368 12.65 -10.14 14.89
CA THR A 368 11.96 -11.21 14.14
C THR A 368 11.64 -12.40 15.02
N LEU A 369 12.59 -12.84 15.87
CA LEU A 369 12.39 -13.95 16.80
C LEU A 369 11.34 -13.63 17.87
N LEU A 370 11.39 -12.45 18.48
CA LEU A 370 10.43 -12.05 19.52
C LEU A 370 9.03 -11.88 18.94
N THR A 371 8.91 -11.38 17.71
CA THR A 371 7.63 -11.26 16.99
C THR A 371 7.05 -12.62 16.62
N ASP A 372 7.87 -13.55 16.11
CA ASP A 372 7.46 -14.92 15.79
C ASP A 372 7.04 -15.67 17.06
N TRP A 373 7.78 -15.49 18.17
CA TRP A 373 7.46 -16.10 19.45
C TRP A 373 6.19 -15.51 20.09
N ALA A 374 5.95 -14.20 19.95
CA ALA A 374 4.75 -13.53 20.44
C ALA A 374 3.44 -14.05 19.80
N GLN A 375 3.54 -14.68 18.63
CA GLN A 375 2.41 -15.23 17.88
C GLN A 375 2.13 -16.70 18.23
N GLN A 376 3.00 -17.37 18.99
CA GLN A 376 2.81 -18.77 19.37
C GLN A 376 1.81 -18.92 20.52
N GLU A 377 1.01 -19.99 20.47
CA GLU A 377 0.03 -20.30 21.52
C GLU A 377 0.76 -20.62 22.84
N GLY A 378 0.54 -19.78 23.86
CA GLY A 378 1.16 -19.92 25.18
C GLY A 378 2.36 -19.01 25.44
N SER A 379 2.63 -18.01 24.60
CA SER A 379 3.70 -16.99 24.75
C SER A 379 3.50 -16.08 25.98
N THR A 380 3.67 -16.66 27.17
CA THR A 380 3.50 -15.98 28.46
C THR A 380 4.81 -15.34 28.91
N LEU A 381 4.71 -14.18 29.55
CA LEU A 381 5.86 -13.49 30.13
C LEU A 381 6.62 -14.38 31.11
N GLY A 382 5.91 -15.25 31.84
CA GLY A 382 6.52 -16.27 32.69
C GLY A 382 7.45 -17.25 31.94
N LEU A 383 7.09 -17.69 30.73
CA LEU A 383 7.96 -18.55 29.92
C LEU A 383 9.18 -17.80 29.41
N LEU A 384 9.02 -16.56 28.95
CA LEU A 384 10.15 -15.72 28.54
C LEU A 384 11.12 -15.48 29.70
N CYS A 385 10.62 -15.10 30.88
CA CYS A 385 11.44 -14.91 32.07
C CYS A 385 12.14 -16.20 32.50
N SER A 386 11.50 -17.37 32.34
CA SER A 386 12.12 -18.67 32.65
C SER A 386 13.23 -19.06 31.66
N ALA A 387 13.08 -18.68 30.39
CA ALA A 387 14.09 -18.89 29.36
C ALA A 387 15.27 -17.92 29.56
N LEU A 388 14.99 -16.64 29.87
CA LEU A 388 15.98 -15.63 30.22
C LEU A 388 16.78 -15.98 31.48
N ALA A 389 16.14 -16.60 32.47
CA ALA A 389 16.82 -17.09 33.67
C ALA A 389 17.79 -18.23 33.37
N ARG A 390 17.49 -19.05 32.37
CA ARG A 390 18.31 -20.19 31.95
C ARG A 390 19.55 -19.78 31.16
N ILE A 391 19.49 -18.63 30.49
CA ILE A 391 20.64 -18.03 29.78
C ILE A 391 21.42 -17.04 30.67
N GLU A 392 21.14 -17.03 31.98
CA GLU A 392 21.82 -16.18 32.98
C GLU A 392 21.77 -14.68 32.65
N ARG A 393 20.65 -14.19 32.09
CA ARG A 393 20.42 -12.77 31.80
C ARG A 393 19.35 -12.15 32.73
N PRO A 394 19.66 -11.94 34.02
CA PRO A 394 18.71 -11.35 34.98
C PRO A 394 18.46 -9.85 34.75
N ASP A 395 19.34 -9.20 33.98
CA ASP A 395 19.24 -7.83 33.47
C ASP A 395 18.00 -7.62 32.60
N ILE A 396 17.63 -8.61 31.79
CA ILE A 396 16.46 -8.54 30.91
C ILE A 396 15.18 -8.88 31.69
N ILE A 397 15.29 -9.77 32.69
CA ILE A 397 14.17 -10.12 33.57
C ILE A 397 13.75 -8.92 34.43
N SER A 398 14.70 -8.10 34.89
CA SER A 398 14.39 -6.89 35.67
C SER A 398 13.68 -5.83 34.83
N ALA A 399 14.07 -5.63 33.56
CA ALA A 399 13.37 -4.76 32.61
C ALA A 399 11.92 -5.23 32.35
N LEU A 400 11.72 -6.54 32.22
CA LEU A 400 10.39 -7.14 32.02
C LEU A 400 9.48 -7.09 33.26
N THR A 401 10.06 -7.21 34.46
CA THR A 401 9.31 -7.31 35.73
C THR A 401 9.20 -6.01 36.51
N ALA A 402 9.90 -4.94 36.10
CA ALA A 402 9.79 -3.63 36.73
C ALA A 402 8.33 -3.14 36.67
N SER A 403 7.70 -2.93 37.83
CA SER A 403 6.40 -2.28 37.93
C SER A 403 6.56 -0.80 37.59
N SER A 404 5.62 -0.22 36.83
CA SER A 404 5.57 1.19 36.49
C SER A 404 5.75 2.07 37.74
N GLN A 405 6.96 2.58 37.97
CA GLN A 405 7.17 3.74 38.84
C GLN A 405 7.11 4.97 37.95
N GLY A 406 6.12 5.80 38.25
CA GLY A 406 5.69 6.91 37.43
C GLY A 406 6.71 8.03 37.29
N VAL A 407 6.40 8.86 36.30
CA VAL A 407 6.81 10.24 36.13
C VAL A 407 7.10 10.94 37.47
N SER A 408 8.31 11.48 37.59
CA SER A 408 8.60 12.66 38.39
C SER A 408 9.80 13.37 37.76
N VAL A 409 9.52 14.30 36.84
CA VAL A 409 10.52 15.28 36.39
C VAL A 409 10.05 16.64 36.91
N VAL A 410 10.86 17.17 37.82
CA VAL A 410 10.92 18.59 38.24
C VAL A 410 11.57 19.40 37.14
#